data_AF-A0A1Y2TMP1-F1
#
_entry.id   AF-A0A1Y2TMP1-F1
#
_cell.length_a   1.000
_cell.length_b   1.000
_cell.length_c   1.000
_cell.angle_alpha   90.00
_cell.angle_beta   90.00
_cell.angle_gamma   90.00
#
_symmetry.space_group_name_H-M   'P 1'
#
loop_
_entity.id
_entity.type
_entity.pdbx_description
1 polymer ?
#
loop_
_entity_poly.entity_id
_entity_poly.type
_entity_poly.pdbx_seq_one_letter_code
_entity_poly.pdbx_strand_id
1 'polypeptide(L)'
;MPLKRRKLPQKAKKKRKIVKFVENDESTWYANWQPWGNLVPNSPHSAPKEDEAIRLSSQLRDHLWDNPTWEFEKVIATGFRAVTVLVRHRESELDGKTHRRLVLKRSITPEGDHETFNEIIWYNRLRGSEHIVNMITARYDGSYVPPANAGDENAKVVPFFQRLIQRPINPKKIRKPNDPRRIDEELGLARLAGIPVVVLEYLENGTFNRIIERAIRYNSFIPNRLLWSFFLCMVRSCVAMAYPPNRAPGKRTVLETIPAVGTVPSPLIHNSLHCGNIMFGAPDRRFDEHRFAPVVKFIDLGAAEDRGGPQLNLEHVSIFMICLITNNKEPDITTTTMYNDTSTKATAILPPNDKKYQQLDPDLRDFLARCLASEVYNRPNLQETLETIENALRTKTPETFPFNIAPSETDDAIKGFLQKLVYDADDILPEEPFYSDGRWWEYGEEEDGGPGGSGSHGAAPTQPGPEPPPTDEHAGNRLTEFLTRLRIGGDRGPINTKLGRRATGRFVETAIGGFWT
;
A
#
# COMPACT_ATOMS: atom_id res chain seq x y z
N MET A 1 11.24 54.97 -37.50
CA MET A 1 12.05 53.74 -37.37
C MET A 1 11.12 52.58 -36.99
N PRO A 2 11.08 51.46 -37.72
CA PRO A 2 10.15 50.37 -37.44
C PRO A 2 10.71 49.40 -36.39
N LEU A 3 9.86 49.01 -35.44
CA LEU A 3 10.15 48.04 -34.38
C LEU A 3 10.40 46.63 -34.98
N LYS A 4 11.59 46.08 -34.73
CA LYS A 4 11.96 44.71 -35.12
C LYS A 4 11.11 43.70 -34.33
N ARG A 5 10.30 42.90 -35.04
CA ARG A 5 9.62 41.72 -34.50
C ARG A 5 10.64 40.69 -34.00
N ARG A 6 10.57 40.36 -32.71
CA ARG A 6 11.33 39.28 -32.08
C ARG A 6 10.78 37.94 -32.59
N LYS A 7 11.61 37.15 -33.29
CA LYS A 7 11.25 35.79 -33.71
C LYS A 7 11.19 34.89 -32.48
N LEU A 8 10.05 34.19 -32.29
CA LEU A 8 9.92 33.11 -31.31
C LEU A 8 10.86 31.95 -31.70
N PRO A 9 11.49 31.26 -30.74
CA PRO A 9 12.39 30.14 -31.02
C PRO A 9 11.61 28.97 -31.65
N GLN A 10 12.18 28.40 -32.71
CA GLN A 10 11.65 27.20 -33.36
C GLN A 10 11.58 26.06 -32.34
N LYS A 11 10.37 25.49 -32.17
CA LYS A 11 10.12 24.30 -31.34
C LYS A 11 11.10 23.19 -31.73
N ALA A 12 11.97 22.79 -30.79
CA ALA A 12 12.80 21.61 -30.95
C ALA A 12 11.88 20.39 -31.10
N LYS A 13 12.03 19.64 -32.20
CA LYS A 13 11.37 18.34 -32.40
C LYS A 13 11.92 17.37 -31.36
N LYS A 14 11.22 17.21 -30.24
CA LYS A 14 11.53 16.23 -29.19
C LYS A 14 11.35 14.85 -29.80
N LYS A 15 12.44 14.08 -29.98
CA LYS A 15 12.38 12.71 -30.48
C LYS A 15 11.51 11.87 -29.54
N ARG A 16 10.53 11.14 -30.09
CA ARG A 16 9.77 10.10 -29.37
C ARG A 16 10.77 9.11 -28.78
N LYS A 17 10.92 9.10 -27.45
CA LYS A 17 11.56 7.95 -26.78
C LYS A 17 10.57 6.80 -26.88
N ILE A 18 10.92 5.80 -27.69
CA ILE A 18 10.23 4.50 -27.68
C ILE A 18 10.58 3.87 -26.33
N VAL A 19 9.59 3.77 -25.45
CA VAL A 19 9.72 3.05 -24.19
C VAL A 19 9.68 1.57 -24.54
N LYS A 20 10.70 0.81 -24.16
CA LYS A 20 10.66 -0.65 -24.23
C LYS A 20 9.53 -1.12 -23.32
N PHE A 21 8.56 -1.82 -23.89
CA PHE A 21 7.58 -2.59 -23.15
C PHE A 21 8.37 -3.65 -22.37
N VAL A 22 8.24 -3.68 -21.05
CA VAL A 22 8.76 -4.82 -20.27
C VAL A 22 7.65 -5.85 -20.33
N GLU A 23 7.83 -6.82 -21.23
CA GLU A 23 6.84 -7.85 -21.60
C GLU A 23 6.50 -8.79 -20.43
N ASN A 24 7.24 -8.72 -19.31
CA ASN A 24 7.07 -9.55 -18.11
C ASN A 24 7.22 -8.71 -16.82
N ASP A 25 6.36 -7.71 -16.61
CA ASP A 25 6.12 -7.25 -15.23
C ASP A 25 5.04 -8.15 -14.63
N GLU A 26 5.44 -9.27 -14.04
CA GLU A 26 4.55 -10.20 -13.32
C GLU A 26 3.77 -9.52 -12.16
N SER A 27 4.02 -8.23 -11.90
CA SER A 27 3.21 -7.39 -11.03
C SER A 27 1.97 -6.78 -11.69
N THR A 28 1.46 -7.30 -12.82
CA THR A 28 0.12 -6.95 -13.33
C THR A 28 -0.94 -7.97 -12.87
N TRP A 29 -1.61 -7.57 -11.77
CA TRP A 29 -2.36 -8.34 -10.77
C TRP A 29 -3.73 -8.96 -11.14
N TYR A 30 -4.05 -9.24 -12.40
CA TYR A 30 -5.41 -9.75 -12.73
C TYR A 30 -5.51 -11.24 -13.09
N ALA A 31 -4.43 -12.00 -13.23
CA ALA A 31 -4.54 -13.28 -13.91
C ALA A 31 -5.34 -14.38 -13.18
N ASN A 32 -5.39 -14.47 -11.84
CA ASN A 32 -5.92 -15.70 -11.20
C ASN A 32 -6.78 -15.56 -9.93
N TRP A 33 -7.13 -14.35 -9.45
CA TRP A 33 -7.93 -14.26 -8.22
C TRP A 33 -9.43 -14.27 -8.51
N GLN A 34 -10.03 -15.47 -8.49
CA GLN A 34 -11.48 -15.66 -8.39
C GLN A 34 -11.89 -15.52 -6.92
N PRO A 35 -13.06 -14.93 -6.61
CA PRO A 35 -13.63 -15.02 -5.28
C PRO A 35 -13.77 -16.48 -4.89
N TRP A 36 -13.44 -16.80 -3.64
CA TRP A 36 -13.59 -18.11 -3.00
C TRP A 36 -14.82 -18.86 -3.51
N GLY A 37 -14.57 -19.91 -4.30
CA GLY A 37 -15.60 -20.82 -4.84
C GLY A 37 -15.95 -20.62 -6.32
N ASN A 38 -15.06 -21.05 -7.21
CA ASN A 38 -15.33 -21.87 -8.42
C ASN A 38 -14.16 -21.74 -9.40
N LEU A 39 -13.41 -22.82 -9.58
CA LEU A 39 -12.37 -22.93 -10.61
C LEU A 39 -13.04 -22.99 -11.99
N VAL A 40 -12.97 -21.90 -12.76
CA VAL A 40 -13.24 -21.95 -14.21
C VAL A 40 -11.90 -22.01 -14.94
N PRO A 41 -11.65 -22.98 -15.84
CA PRO A 41 -10.39 -23.10 -16.55
C PRO A 41 -10.14 -21.89 -17.47
N ASN A 42 -8.87 -21.53 -17.60
CA ASN A 42 -8.35 -20.48 -18.50
C ASN A 42 -9.05 -20.48 -19.87
N SER A 43 -9.75 -19.39 -20.17
CA SER A 43 -10.39 -19.15 -21.46
C SER A 43 -9.37 -18.62 -22.48
N PRO A 44 -9.30 -19.16 -23.71
CA PRO A 44 -8.37 -18.73 -24.76
C PRO A 44 -8.70 -17.34 -25.39
N HIS A 45 -9.39 -16.45 -24.67
CA HIS A 45 -9.83 -15.13 -25.13
C HIS A 45 -9.01 -13.94 -24.55
N SER A 46 -7.78 -14.16 -24.09
CA SER A 46 -6.95 -13.12 -23.45
C SER A 46 -6.34 -12.11 -24.43
N ALA A 47 -5.88 -12.54 -25.61
CA ALA A 47 -5.15 -11.69 -26.57
C ALA A 47 -5.91 -10.43 -27.06
N PRO A 48 -7.23 -10.47 -27.39
CA PRO A 48 -7.94 -9.27 -27.84
C PRO A 48 -8.04 -8.16 -26.78
N LYS A 49 -8.01 -8.54 -25.50
CA LYS A 49 -8.14 -7.59 -24.37
C LYS A 49 -6.82 -6.88 -24.07
N GLU A 50 -5.70 -7.58 -24.25
CA GLU A 50 -4.38 -7.01 -24.09
C GLU A 50 -4.08 -5.94 -25.16
N ASP A 51 -4.43 -6.23 -26.41
CA ASP A 51 -4.36 -5.25 -27.51
C ASP A 51 -5.19 -3.99 -27.21
N GLU A 52 -6.36 -4.17 -26.61
CA GLU A 52 -7.21 -3.05 -26.24
C GLU A 52 -6.63 -2.21 -25.08
N ALA A 53 -6.03 -2.85 -24.08
CA ALA A 53 -5.31 -2.18 -23.01
C ALA A 53 -4.12 -1.37 -23.53
N ILE A 54 -3.35 -1.94 -24.47
CA ILE A 54 -2.22 -1.26 -25.13
C ILE A 54 -2.72 -0.06 -25.94
N ARG A 55 -3.79 -0.25 -26.72
CA ARG A 55 -4.44 0.82 -27.50
C ARG A 55 -4.91 1.95 -26.58
N LEU A 56 -5.62 1.63 -25.50
CA LEU A 56 -6.14 2.63 -24.57
C LEU A 56 -5.03 3.37 -23.82
N SER A 57 -3.98 2.66 -23.40
CA SER A 57 -2.79 3.26 -22.81
C SER A 57 -2.11 4.25 -23.76
N SER A 58 -2.04 3.91 -25.04
CA SER A 58 -1.49 4.77 -26.09
C SER A 58 -2.36 6.02 -26.31
N GLN A 59 -3.69 5.86 -26.33
CA GLN A 59 -4.62 7.00 -26.41
C GLN A 59 -4.48 7.94 -25.21
N LEU A 60 -4.36 7.42 -23.99
CA LEU A 60 -4.14 8.24 -22.79
C LEU A 60 -2.81 8.98 -22.84
N ARG A 61 -1.75 8.32 -23.34
CA ARG A 61 -0.44 8.95 -23.55
C ARG A 61 -0.53 10.08 -24.57
N ASP A 62 -1.17 9.85 -25.71
CA ASP A 62 -1.34 10.87 -26.76
C ASP A 62 -2.20 12.04 -26.27
N HIS A 63 -3.26 11.77 -25.51
CA HIS A 63 -4.11 12.78 -24.88
C HIS A 63 -3.30 13.71 -23.95
N LEU A 64 -2.33 13.16 -23.21
CA LEU A 64 -1.47 13.91 -22.29
C LEU A 64 -0.18 14.44 -22.94
N TRP A 65 0.10 14.10 -24.20
CA TRP A 65 1.36 14.44 -24.86
C TRP A 65 1.59 15.95 -24.96
N ASP A 66 0.58 16.67 -25.47
CA ASP A 66 0.60 18.13 -25.62
C ASP A 66 -0.08 18.87 -24.45
N ASN A 67 -0.40 18.15 -23.36
CA ASN A 67 -0.99 18.77 -22.17
C ASN A 67 0.04 19.70 -21.49
N PRO A 68 -0.30 20.99 -21.25
CA PRO A 68 0.66 21.96 -20.72
C PRO A 68 0.99 21.75 -19.24
N THR A 69 0.13 21.07 -18.48
CA THR A 69 0.20 20.99 -17.01
C THR A 69 0.59 19.59 -16.54
N TRP A 70 0.04 18.56 -17.19
CA TRP A 70 0.22 17.17 -16.82
C TRP A 70 0.96 16.40 -17.91
N GLU A 71 1.67 15.35 -17.52
CA GLU A 71 2.27 14.41 -18.45
C GLU A 71 2.00 12.98 -18.02
N PHE A 72 1.89 12.11 -19.02
CA PHE A 72 1.88 10.66 -18.82
C PHE A 72 3.26 10.22 -18.30
N GLU A 73 3.31 9.57 -17.15
CA GLU A 73 4.55 9.03 -16.58
C GLU A 73 4.73 7.57 -17.01
N LYS A 74 3.80 6.69 -16.61
CA LYS A 74 3.81 5.26 -16.97
C LYS A 74 2.44 4.61 -16.82
N VAL A 75 2.27 3.43 -17.43
CA VAL A 75 1.18 2.51 -17.04
C VAL A 75 1.58 1.87 -15.71
N ILE A 76 0.65 1.79 -14.76
CA ILE A 76 0.92 1.16 -13.45
C ILE A 76 0.13 -0.13 -13.25
N ALA A 77 -0.98 -0.31 -13.95
CA ALA A 77 -1.69 -1.59 -14.01
C ALA A 77 -2.51 -1.69 -15.29
N THR A 78 -2.54 -2.89 -15.88
CA THR A 78 -3.46 -3.29 -16.95
C THR A 78 -4.27 -4.46 -16.44
N GLY A 79 -5.57 -4.25 -16.24
CA GLY A 79 -6.51 -5.31 -15.90
C GLY A 79 -7.38 -5.69 -17.09
N PHE A 80 -8.15 -6.77 -16.96
CA PHE A 80 -9.10 -7.19 -17.99
C PHE A 80 -10.24 -6.18 -18.21
N ARG A 81 -10.46 -5.27 -17.26
CA ARG A 81 -11.59 -4.33 -17.23
C ARG A 81 -11.16 -2.86 -17.30
N ALA A 82 -9.93 -2.53 -16.94
CA ALA A 82 -9.45 -1.15 -16.89
C ALA A 82 -7.94 -1.02 -17.12
N VAL A 83 -7.52 0.11 -17.68
CA VAL A 83 -6.14 0.60 -17.69
C VAL A 83 -5.97 1.64 -16.59
N THR A 84 -4.90 1.51 -15.82
CA THR A 84 -4.51 2.46 -14.79
C THR A 84 -3.14 3.06 -15.12
N VAL A 85 -3.07 4.39 -15.19
CA VAL A 85 -1.86 5.13 -15.56
C VAL A 85 -1.48 6.13 -14.47
N LEU A 86 -0.18 6.33 -14.31
CA LEU A 86 0.39 7.38 -13.47
C LEU A 86 0.61 8.63 -14.30
N VAL A 87 0.13 9.77 -13.78
CA VAL A 87 0.33 11.09 -14.39
C VAL A 87 1.07 12.00 -13.42
N ARG A 88 1.95 12.84 -13.96
CA ARG A 88 2.81 13.75 -13.20
C ARG A 88 2.55 15.20 -13.60
N HIS A 89 2.57 16.11 -12.64
CA HIS A 89 2.53 17.54 -12.91
C HIS A 89 3.88 18.03 -13.47
N ARG A 90 3.88 18.72 -14.61
CA ARG A 90 5.10 19.15 -15.34
C ARG A 90 5.93 20.18 -14.58
N GLU A 91 5.30 21.16 -13.94
CA GLU A 91 6.02 22.25 -13.25
C GLU A 91 6.61 21.83 -11.90
N SER A 92 6.45 20.56 -11.50
CA SER A 92 6.93 20.13 -10.18
C SER A 92 8.47 20.07 -10.06
N GLU A 93 9.20 20.33 -11.14
CA GLU A 93 10.67 20.45 -11.14
C GLU A 93 11.16 21.89 -10.83
N LEU A 94 10.31 22.91 -10.97
CA LEU A 94 10.74 24.32 -10.93
C LEU A 94 10.65 24.98 -9.53
N ASP A 95 9.74 24.52 -8.67
CA ASP A 95 9.40 25.22 -7.42
C ASP A 95 9.84 24.51 -6.13
N GLY A 96 10.54 23.37 -6.22
CA GLY A 96 10.97 22.59 -5.06
C GLY A 96 9.82 22.09 -4.16
N LYS A 97 8.57 22.19 -4.63
CA LYS A 97 7.36 21.74 -3.94
C LYS A 97 6.85 20.47 -4.60
N THR A 98 6.85 19.39 -3.83
CA THR A 98 6.22 18.07 -4.02
C THR A 98 5.73 17.76 -5.44
N HIS A 99 6.43 16.82 -6.10
CA HIS A 99 5.95 16.15 -7.32
C HIS A 99 4.51 15.69 -7.15
N ARG A 100 3.57 16.41 -7.76
CA ARG A 100 2.18 15.99 -7.72
C ARG A 100 1.98 14.89 -8.76
N ARG A 101 1.86 13.67 -8.26
CA ARG A 101 1.46 12.49 -9.03
C ARG A 101 0.01 12.15 -8.74
N LEU A 102 -0.71 11.69 -9.76
CA LEU A 102 -2.08 11.21 -9.66
C LEU A 102 -2.21 9.90 -10.43
N VAL A 103 -3.20 9.11 -10.04
CA VAL A 103 -3.58 7.90 -10.75
C VAL A 103 -4.81 8.19 -11.58
N LEU A 104 -4.79 7.83 -12.86
CA LEU A 104 -5.94 7.90 -13.76
C LEU A 104 -6.30 6.47 -14.17
N LYS A 105 -7.50 6.02 -13.79
CA LYS A 105 -8.07 4.72 -14.17
C LYS A 105 -9.20 4.94 -15.16
N ARG A 106 -9.19 4.15 -16.23
CA ARG A 106 -10.19 4.18 -17.30
C ARG A 106 -10.55 2.75 -17.70
N SER A 107 -11.84 2.50 -17.84
CA SER A 107 -12.35 1.21 -18.30
C SER A 107 -11.99 0.90 -19.75
N ILE A 108 -11.84 -0.39 -20.04
CA ILE A 108 -11.55 -0.94 -21.36
C ILE A 108 -12.83 -1.52 -21.96
N THR A 109 -13.67 -2.17 -21.14
CA THR A 109 -14.87 -2.90 -21.57
C THR A 109 -16.14 -2.33 -20.94
N PRO A 110 -17.33 -2.62 -21.50
CA PRO A 110 -18.60 -2.23 -20.88
C PRO A 110 -18.78 -2.74 -19.45
N GLU A 111 -18.29 -3.94 -19.12
CA GLU A 111 -18.30 -4.44 -17.74
C GLU A 111 -17.36 -3.60 -16.86
N GLY A 112 -16.20 -3.22 -17.38
CA GLY A 112 -15.30 -2.28 -16.71
C GLY A 112 -15.92 -0.90 -16.53
N ASP A 113 -16.80 -0.45 -17.43
CA ASP A 113 -17.54 0.80 -17.25
C ASP A 113 -18.43 0.72 -16.01
N HIS A 114 -19.12 -0.41 -15.81
CA HIS A 114 -19.96 -0.63 -14.63
C HIS A 114 -19.15 -0.60 -13.33
N GLU A 115 -18.00 -1.28 -13.29
CA GLU A 115 -17.13 -1.28 -12.11
C GLU A 115 -16.54 0.09 -11.83
N THR A 116 -16.03 0.78 -12.85
CA THR A 116 -15.47 2.11 -12.69
C THR A 116 -16.55 3.10 -12.24
N PHE A 117 -17.78 2.95 -12.73
CA PHE A 117 -18.92 3.71 -12.24
C PHE A 117 -19.26 3.39 -10.78
N ASN A 118 -19.26 2.11 -10.41
CA ASN A 118 -19.47 1.67 -9.04
C ASN A 118 -18.40 2.26 -8.09
N GLU A 119 -17.12 2.23 -8.49
CA GLU A 119 -16.03 2.91 -7.78
C GLU A 119 -16.33 4.39 -7.55
N ILE A 120 -16.75 5.11 -8.60
CA ILE A 120 -17.06 6.54 -8.50
C ILE A 120 -18.18 6.79 -7.48
N ILE A 121 -19.21 5.93 -7.43
CA ILE A 121 -20.28 6.01 -6.43
C ILE A 121 -19.71 5.83 -5.02
N TRP A 122 -18.97 4.75 -4.79
CA TRP A 122 -18.48 4.41 -3.45
C TRP A 122 -17.42 5.38 -2.96
N TYR A 123 -16.47 5.80 -3.80
CA TYR A 123 -15.51 6.83 -3.45
C TYR A 123 -16.17 8.17 -3.14
N ASN A 124 -17.31 8.47 -3.79
CA ASN A 124 -18.04 9.69 -3.46
C ASN A 124 -18.72 9.61 -2.08
N ARG A 125 -19.25 8.44 -1.72
CA ARG A 125 -19.82 8.19 -0.38
C ARG A 125 -18.75 8.18 0.72
N LEU A 126 -17.63 7.51 0.47
CA LEU A 126 -16.48 7.40 1.37
C LEU A 126 -15.54 8.62 1.30
N ARG A 127 -15.97 9.70 0.65
CA ARG A 127 -15.12 10.86 0.42
C ARG A 127 -14.70 11.50 1.74
N GLY A 128 -13.39 11.69 1.87
CA GLY A 128 -12.77 12.31 3.04
C GLY A 128 -12.35 11.33 4.13
N SER A 129 -12.46 10.03 3.91
CA SER A 129 -11.77 9.01 4.69
C SER A 129 -10.25 9.13 4.51
N GLU A 130 -9.47 8.97 5.57
CA GLU A 130 -8.01 8.92 5.50
C GLU A 130 -7.54 7.53 5.04
N HIS A 131 -8.24 6.46 5.41
CA HIS A 131 -7.83 5.08 5.13
C HIS A 131 -8.49 4.47 3.89
N ILE A 132 -9.21 5.28 3.10
CA ILE A 132 -9.66 4.92 1.75
C ILE A 132 -8.96 5.86 0.77
N VAL A 133 -8.48 5.35 -0.35
CA VAL A 133 -7.84 6.20 -1.37
C VAL A 133 -8.73 7.35 -1.79
N ASN A 134 -8.16 8.55 -1.80
CA ASN A 134 -8.92 9.75 -2.08
C ASN A 134 -9.19 9.92 -3.58
N MET A 135 -10.47 9.93 -3.96
CA MET A 135 -10.88 10.32 -5.29
C MET A 135 -10.77 11.84 -5.48
N ILE A 136 -9.86 12.24 -6.35
CA ILE A 136 -9.59 13.65 -6.67
C ILE A 136 -10.69 14.21 -7.55
N THR A 137 -10.96 13.56 -8.68
CA THR A 137 -12.05 13.91 -9.59
C THR A 137 -12.46 12.67 -10.37
N ALA A 138 -13.62 12.70 -10.99
CA ALA A 138 -14.10 11.66 -11.88
C ALA A 138 -14.98 12.26 -12.96
N ARG A 139 -15.08 11.58 -14.09
CA ARG A 139 -15.99 11.93 -15.17
C ARG A 139 -16.76 10.69 -15.62
N TYR A 140 -18.05 10.89 -15.78
CA TYR A 140 -18.95 9.94 -16.39
C TYR A 140 -20.05 10.72 -17.10
N ASP A 141 -20.28 10.43 -18.39
CA ASP A 141 -21.25 11.11 -19.23
C ASP A 141 -22.39 10.20 -19.70
N GLY A 142 -22.40 8.95 -19.25
CA GLY A 142 -23.46 8.00 -19.55
C GLY A 142 -24.76 8.31 -18.81
N SER A 143 -25.85 8.32 -19.56
CA SER A 143 -27.24 8.25 -19.08
C SER A 143 -27.60 6.85 -18.55
N TYR A 144 -26.72 6.19 -17.80
CA TYR A 144 -27.00 4.86 -17.26
C TYR A 144 -27.92 4.98 -16.05
N VAL A 145 -29.19 4.66 -16.27
CA VAL A 145 -30.15 4.34 -15.23
C VAL A 145 -29.97 2.85 -14.97
N PRO A 146 -29.43 2.43 -13.81
CA PRO A 146 -29.41 1.01 -13.45
C PRO A 146 -30.84 0.48 -13.49
N PRO A 147 -31.09 -0.79 -13.86
CA PRO A 147 -32.42 -1.36 -13.70
C PRO A 147 -32.82 -1.23 -12.23
N ALA A 148 -33.89 -0.48 -12.00
CA ALA A 148 -34.42 -0.22 -10.67
C ALA A 148 -34.93 -1.55 -10.09
N ASN A 149 -34.07 -2.24 -9.34
CA ASN A 149 -34.57 -3.22 -8.39
C ASN A 149 -35.28 -2.43 -7.29
N ALA A 150 -36.60 -2.58 -7.29
CA ALA A 150 -37.52 -1.89 -6.41
C ALA A 150 -37.11 -2.08 -4.94
N GLY A 151 -36.58 -1.02 -4.33
CA GLY A 151 -36.20 -0.98 -2.92
C GLY A 151 -35.01 -0.08 -2.58
N ASP A 152 -34.25 0.38 -3.56
CA ASP A 152 -32.92 0.95 -3.29
C ASP A 152 -32.91 2.48 -3.03
N GLU A 153 -32.47 2.88 -1.83
CA GLU A 153 -32.22 4.29 -1.44
C GLU A 153 -31.15 4.97 -2.32
N ASN A 154 -30.37 4.19 -3.09
CA ASN A 154 -29.40 4.68 -4.07
C ASN A 154 -30.02 5.50 -5.22
N ALA A 155 -31.35 5.46 -5.42
CA ALA A 155 -32.05 6.33 -6.36
C ALA A 155 -31.87 7.83 -6.06
N LYS A 156 -31.48 8.20 -4.84
CA LYS A 156 -31.19 9.60 -4.44
C LYS A 156 -29.78 10.09 -4.83
N VAL A 157 -28.90 9.20 -5.27
CA VAL A 157 -27.50 9.54 -5.63
C VAL A 157 -27.40 10.11 -7.05
N VAL A 158 -28.29 9.68 -7.96
CA VAL A 158 -28.34 10.13 -9.37
C VAL A 158 -28.58 11.65 -9.52
N PRO A 159 -29.51 12.29 -8.77
CA PRO A 159 -29.69 13.75 -8.81
C PRO A 159 -28.50 14.55 -8.23
N PHE A 160 -27.68 13.95 -7.36
CA PHE A 160 -26.47 14.58 -6.83
C PHE A 160 -25.35 14.62 -7.87
N PHE A 161 -25.15 13.54 -8.64
CA PHE A 161 -24.19 13.50 -9.74
C PHE A 161 -24.52 14.53 -10.82
N GLN A 162 -25.81 14.71 -11.18
CA GLN A 162 -26.22 15.78 -12.10
C GLN A 162 -25.85 17.20 -11.60
N ARG A 163 -25.89 17.46 -10.28
CA ARG A 163 -25.50 18.76 -9.70
C ARG A 163 -23.99 19.00 -9.66
N LEU A 164 -23.18 17.95 -9.59
CA LEU A 164 -21.72 18.04 -9.74
C LEU A 164 -21.32 18.35 -11.19
N ILE A 165 -22.12 17.86 -12.16
CA ILE A 165 -21.87 17.98 -13.60
C ILE A 165 -22.44 19.28 -14.19
N GLN A 166 -23.50 19.86 -13.62
CA GLN A 166 -24.16 21.06 -14.19
C GLN A 166 -24.28 22.22 -13.19
N ARG A 167 -23.33 23.19 -13.24
CA ARG A 167 -23.60 24.61 -12.92
C ARG A 167 -22.69 25.54 -13.74
N PRO A 168 -23.22 26.66 -14.26
CA PRO A 168 -22.44 27.63 -15.04
C PRO A 168 -21.43 28.38 -14.16
N ILE A 169 -20.31 28.67 -14.80
CA ILE A 169 -19.06 29.19 -14.26
C ILE A 169 -19.22 30.68 -13.93
N ASN A 170 -18.80 31.08 -12.73
CA ASN A 170 -18.40 32.47 -12.48
C ASN A 170 -16.88 32.56 -12.75
N PRO A 171 -16.42 33.12 -13.88
CA PRO A 171 -15.06 32.95 -14.38
C PRO A 171 -13.97 33.71 -13.60
N LYS A 172 -14.32 34.36 -12.47
CA LYS A 172 -13.43 35.30 -11.76
C LYS A 172 -12.80 34.78 -10.46
N LYS A 173 -13.07 33.54 -10.03
CA LYS A 173 -12.39 32.96 -8.86
C LYS A 173 -11.24 32.08 -9.32
N ILE A 174 -10.01 32.51 -9.05
CA ILE A 174 -8.81 31.67 -9.16
C ILE A 174 -9.05 30.44 -8.29
N ARG A 175 -9.16 29.27 -8.93
CA ARG A 175 -9.38 28.00 -8.22
C ARG A 175 -8.09 27.59 -7.52
N LYS A 176 -8.23 27.01 -6.32
CA LYS A 176 -7.09 26.50 -5.56
C LYS A 176 -6.39 25.40 -6.38
N PRO A 177 -5.06 25.21 -6.24
CA PRO A 177 -4.34 24.15 -6.95
C PRO A 177 -4.92 22.74 -6.77
N ASN A 178 -5.55 22.47 -5.63
CA ASN A 178 -6.15 21.17 -5.31
C ASN A 178 -7.67 21.11 -5.56
N ASP A 179 -8.24 22.09 -6.26
CA ASP A 179 -9.65 22.06 -6.63
C ASP A 179 -9.91 20.93 -7.66
N PRO A 180 -10.78 19.95 -7.36
CA PRO A 180 -11.14 18.87 -8.30
C PRO A 180 -11.50 19.36 -9.70
N ARG A 181 -12.19 20.50 -9.81
CA ARG A 181 -12.65 21.03 -11.11
C ARG A 181 -11.50 21.61 -11.91
N ARG A 182 -10.49 22.19 -11.23
CA ARG A 182 -9.27 22.66 -11.89
C ARG A 182 -8.50 21.46 -12.46
N ILE A 183 -8.41 20.37 -11.71
CA ILE A 183 -7.69 19.16 -12.14
C ILE A 183 -8.42 18.47 -13.30
N ASP A 184 -9.76 18.40 -13.27
CA ASP A 184 -10.58 17.93 -14.39
C ASP A 184 -10.30 18.72 -15.68
N GLU A 185 -10.31 20.05 -15.59
CA GLU A 185 -10.02 20.96 -16.71
C GLU A 185 -8.57 20.82 -17.20
N GLU A 186 -7.60 20.79 -16.28
CA GLU A 186 -6.18 20.66 -16.59
C GLU A 186 -5.84 19.30 -17.22
N LEU A 187 -6.42 18.20 -16.73
CA LEU A 187 -6.28 16.89 -17.36
C LEU A 187 -7.09 16.77 -18.65
N GLY A 188 -7.98 17.72 -18.94
CA GLY A 188 -8.81 17.72 -20.14
C GLY A 188 -9.75 16.52 -20.20
N LEU A 189 -10.28 16.06 -19.06
CA LEU A 189 -11.12 14.84 -18.99
C LEU A 189 -12.36 14.95 -19.88
N ALA A 190 -12.79 16.17 -20.25
CA ALA A 190 -13.84 16.41 -21.23
C ALA A 190 -13.60 15.81 -22.61
N ARG A 191 -12.35 15.64 -23.00
CA ARG A 191 -11.98 15.02 -24.28
C ARG A 191 -11.96 13.49 -24.20
N LEU A 192 -12.04 12.93 -22.99
CA LEU A 192 -12.13 11.50 -22.72
C LEU A 192 -13.59 11.05 -22.53
N ALA A 193 -14.55 11.87 -22.95
CA ALA A 193 -15.99 11.59 -22.92
C ALA A 193 -16.34 10.24 -23.59
N GLY A 194 -17.38 9.59 -23.09
CA GLY A 194 -17.99 8.36 -23.56
C GLY A 194 -17.76 7.17 -22.63
N ILE A 195 -16.79 7.27 -21.72
CA ILE A 195 -16.30 6.17 -20.88
C ILE A 195 -15.99 6.70 -19.48
N PRO A 196 -16.37 6.01 -18.38
CA PRO A 196 -16.00 6.40 -17.03
C PRO A 196 -14.49 6.57 -16.86
N VAL A 197 -14.09 7.67 -16.22
CA VAL A 197 -12.71 7.93 -15.81
C VAL A 197 -12.71 8.36 -14.37
N VAL A 198 -11.85 7.74 -13.56
CA VAL A 198 -11.63 8.13 -12.17
C VAL A 198 -10.18 8.56 -11.98
N VAL A 199 -9.98 9.64 -11.23
CA VAL A 199 -8.67 10.16 -10.86
C VAL A 199 -8.51 10.09 -9.36
N LEU A 200 -7.49 9.36 -8.91
CA LEU A 200 -7.20 9.07 -7.51
C LEU A 200 -5.89 9.73 -7.08
N GLU A 201 -5.70 9.90 -5.77
CA GLU A 201 -4.37 10.18 -5.23
C GLU A 201 -3.40 9.03 -5.55
N TYR A 202 -2.12 9.36 -5.68
CA TYR A 202 -1.08 8.36 -5.86
C TYR A 202 -0.57 7.89 -4.49
N LEU A 203 -0.47 6.58 -4.32
CA LEU A 203 0.09 5.92 -3.13
C LEU A 203 1.44 5.32 -3.51
N GLU A 204 2.52 6.00 -3.14
CA GLU A 204 3.86 5.75 -3.65
C GLU A 204 4.56 4.51 -3.07
N ASN A 205 4.08 3.99 -1.94
CA ASN A 205 4.83 3.02 -1.13
C ASN A 205 4.41 1.56 -1.38
N GLY A 206 3.74 1.30 -2.51
CA GLY A 206 3.40 -0.05 -2.96
C GLY A 206 2.21 -0.68 -2.20
N THR A 207 2.06 -2.00 -2.37
CA THR A 207 0.94 -2.79 -1.84
C THR A 207 1.37 -3.68 -0.67
N PHE A 208 0.40 -4.18 0.10
CA PHE A 208 0.62 -5.26 1.08
C PHE A 208 1.28 -6.47 0.45
N ASN A 209 0.87 -6.82 -0.77
CA ASN A 209 1.51 -7.94 -1.44
C ASN A 209 3.04 -7.73 -1.59
N ARG A 210 3.48 -6.52 -1.97
CA ARG A 210 4.91 -6.22 -2.11
C ARG A 210 5.64 -6.30 -0.77
N ILE A 211 5.03 -5.88 0.34
CA ILE A 211 5.68 -6.00 1.66
C ILE A 211 5.87 -7.46 2.06
N ILE A 212 4.89 -8.33 1.77
CA ILE A 212 4.98 -9.77 2.03
C ILE A 212 6.10 -10.39 1.18
N GLU A 213 6.14 -10.12 -0.13
CA GLU A 213 7.20 -10.61 -1.02
C GLU A 213 8.60 -10.21 -0.54
N ARG A 214 8.75 -8.96 -0.10
CA ARG A 214 10.01 -8.44 0.41
C ARG A 214 10.35 -9.06 1.77
N ALA A 215 9.38 -9.23 2.65
CA ALA A 215 9.57 -9.91 3.93
C ALA A 215 10.03 -11.36 3.74
N ILE A 216 9.43 -12.10 2.80
CA ILE A 216 9.90 -13.45 2.39
C ILE A 216 11.34 -13.37 1.88
N ARG A 217 11.62 -12.48 0.92
CA ARG A 217 12.95 -12.35 0.30
C ARG A 217 14.05 -12.08 1.33
N TYR A 218 13.75 -11.26 2.33
CA TYR A 218 14.71 -10.89 3.38
C TYR A 218 14.58 -11.74 4.65
N ASN A 219 13.79 -12.82 4.62
CA ASN A 219 13.47 -13.66 5.78
C ASN A 219 13.19 -12.84 7.05
N SER A 220 12.37 -11.81 6.90
CA SER A 220 12.12 -10.80 7.93
C SER A 220 10.71 -10.97 8.49
N PHE A 221 10.58 -10.83 9.81
CA PHE A 221 9.29 -10.74 10.48
C PHE A 221 8.89 -9.27 10.61
N ILE A 222 7.61 -8.98 10.42
CA ILE A 222 7.07 -7.66 10.66
C ILE A 222 6.97 -7.45 12.18
N PRO A 223 7.56 -6.38 12.74
CA PRO A 223 7.46 -6.10 14.18
C PRO A 223 6.01 -5.97 14.66
N ASN A 224 5.72 -6.44 15.87
CA ASN A 224 4.37 -6.49 16.44
C ASN A 224 3.74 -5.09 16.56
N ARG A 225 4.50 -4.09 16.99
CA ARG A 225 3.99 -2.70 17.06
C ARG A 225 3.59 -2.19 15.67
N LEU A 226 4.29 -2.64 14.62
CA LEU A 226 3.95 -2.30 13.23
C LEU A 226 2.72 -3.09 12.75
N LEU A 227 2.60 -4.38 13.10
CA LEU A 227 1.41 -5.19 12.85
C LEU A 227 0.14 -4.56 13.45
N TRP A 228 0.19 -4.15 14.73
CA TRP A 228 -0.91 -3.42 15.36
C TRP A 228 -1.26 -2.13 14.64
N SER A 229 -0.26 -1.39 14.15
CA SER A 229 -0.46 -0.13 13.42
C SER A 229 -1.14 -0.36 12.06
N PHE A 230 -0.72 -1.39 11.32
CA PHE A 230 -1.37 -1.80 10.09
C PHE A 230 -2.79 -2.28 10.32
N PHE A 231 -3.02 -3.03 11.41
CA PHE A 231 -4.36 -3.49 11.76
C PHE A 231 -5.30 -2.32 12.07
N LEU A 232 -4.83 -1.33 12.84
CA LEU A 232 -5.60 -0.11 13.11
C LEU A 232 -6.05 0.58 11.81
N CYS A 233 -5.12 0.78 10.87
CA CYS A 233 -5.44 1.43 9.60
C CYS A 233 -6.50 0.65 8.81
N MET A 234 -6.40 -0.68 8.75
CA MET A 234 -7.40 -1.50 8.06
C MET A 234 -8.77 -1.48 8.77
N VAL A 235 -8.79 -1.48 10.11
CA VAL A 235 -10.03 -1.34 10.88
C VAL A 235 -10.65 0.04 10.69
N ARG A 236 -9.84 1.11 10.61
CA ARG A 236 -10.32 2.46 10.24
C ARG A 236 -10.97 2.48 8.87
N SER A 237 -10.47 1.72 7.89
CA SER A 237 -11.16 1.52 6.60
C SER A 237 -12.52 0.83 6.76
N CYS A 238 -12.62 -0.18 7.64
CA CYS A 238 -13.90 -0.82 7.97
C CYS A 238 -14.88 0.17 8.62
N VAL A 239 -14.38 1.04 9.50
CA VAL A 239 -15.16 2.13 10.12
C VAL A 239 -15.60 3.13 9.06
N ALA A 240 -14.75 3.45 8.07
CA ALA A 240 -15.10 4.28 6.93
C ALA A 240 -16.32 3.72 6.17
N MET A 241 -16.30 2.42 5.90
CA MET A 241 -17.37 1.74 5.17
C MET A 241 -18.66 1.67 5.99
N ALA A 242 -18.54 1.43 7.31
CA ALA A 242 -19.66 1.40 8.24
C ALA A 242 -20.26 2.80 8.49
N TYR A 243 -19.42 3.82 8.58
CA TYR A 243 -19.78 5.20 8.94
C TYR A 243 -19.09 6.21 8.00
N PRO A 244 -19.55 6.32 6.74
CA PRO A 244 -18.90 7.17 5.74
C PRO A 244 -18.84 8.65 6.13
N PRO A 245 -17.67 9.32 6.02
CA PRO A 245 -17.54 10.74 6.36
C PRO A 245 -18.35 11.69 5.46
N ASN A 246 -18.68 11.29 4.23
CA ASN A 246 -19.48 12.06 3.26
C ASN A 246 -19.03 13.53 3.07
N ARG A 247 -17.71 13.77 3.02
CA ARG A 247 -17.15 15.13 2.98
C ARG A 247 -17.30 15.75 1.60
N ALA A 248 -17.39 17.08 1.53
CA ALA A 248 -17.43 17.78 0.25
C ALA A 248 -16.12 17.60 -0.57
N PRO A 249 -16.18 17.60 -1.92
CA PRO A 249 -14.99 17.52 -2.78
C PRO A 249 -13.92 18.57 -2.47
N GLY A 250 -12.65 18.15 -2.52
CA GLY A 250 -11.49 19.01 -2.24
C GLY A 250 -11.31 19.38 -0.76
N LYS A 251 -12.15 18.87 0.15
CA LYS A 251 -11.89 18.97 1.59
C LYS A 251 -10.81 17.96 1.98
N ARG A 252 -10.07 18.32 3.03
CA ARG A 252 -9.11 17.39 3.63
C ARG A 252 -9.85 16.20 4.24
N THR A 253 -9.15 15.08 4.18
CA THR A 253 -9.47 13.84 4.87
C THR A 253 -9.51 14.04 6.39
N VAL A 254 -10.23 13.15 7.06
CA VAL A 254 -10.38 13.07 8.51
C VAL A 254 -10.25 11.61 8.93
N LEU A 255 -9.87 11.39 10.19
CA LEU A 255 -9.91 10.05 10.76
C LEU A 255 -11.35 9.56 10.89
N GLU A 256 -11.52 8.28 10.64
CA GLU A 256 -12.78 7.58 10.72
C GLU A 256 -13.11 7.29 12.19
N THR A 257 -14.28 7.76 12.60
CA THR A 257 -14.77 7.64 13.96
C THR A 257 -16.14 6.98 13.95
N ILE A 258 -16.36 6.07 14.90
CA ILE A 258 -17.70 5.54 15.15
C ILE A 258 -18.52 6.67 15.80
N PRO A 259 -19.64 7.10 15.20
CA PRO A 259 -20.49 8.13 15.78
C PRO A 259 -21.10 7.65 17.10
N ALA A 260 -21.49 8.60 17.95
CA ALA A 260 -22.13 8.29 19.23
C ALA A 260 -23.43 7.48 19.06
N VAL A 261 -23.85 6.87 20.17
CA VAL A 261 -24.90 5.84 20.32
C VAL A 261 -26.09 6.01 19.37
N GLY A 262 -26.45 4.91 18.68
CA GLY A 262 -27.70 4.77 17.93
C GLY A 262 -27.56 4.87 16.41
N THR A 263 -26.38 5.18 15.88
CA THR A 263 -26.17 5.15 14.43
C THR A 263 -25.99 3.71 13.94
N VAL A 264 -26.86 3.28 13.04
CA VAL A 264 -26.79 1.96 12.41
C VAL A 264 -25.62 1.95 11.42
N PRO A 265 -24.69 0.97 11.50
CA PRO A 265 -23.61 0.85 10.53
C PRO A 265 -24.16 0.49 9.15
N SER A 266 -23.54 1.05 8.11
CA SER A 266 -23.78 0.66 6.72
C SER A 266 -23.50 -0.83 6.50
N PRO A 267 -24.28 -1.54 5.66
CA PRO A 267 -23.98 -2.91 5.24
C PRO A 267 -22.86 -2.98 4.18
N LEU A 268 -22.14 -1.88 3.93
CA LEU A 268 -21.15 -1.78 2.86
C LEU A 268 -19.98 -2.73 3.10
N ILE A 269 -19.64 -3.51 2.08
CA ILE A 269 -18.45 -4.33 2.01
C ILE A 269 -17.62 -3.99 0.78
N HIS A 270 -16.32 -4.19 0.88
CA HIS A 270 -15.40 -3.98 -0.24
C HIS A 270 -15.57 -5.04 -1.35
N ASN A 271 -15.87 -6.29 -0.97
CA ASN A 271 -16.18 -7.43 -1.85
C ASN A 271 -15.12 -7.85 -2.90
N SER A 272 -13.96 -7.21 -2.90
CA SER A 272 -12.79 -7.55 -3.74
C SER A 272 -11.50 -7.18 -3.02
N LEU A 273 -11.49 -7.35 -1.70
CA LEU A 273 -10.32 -7.04 -0.89
C LEU A 273 -9.32 -8.19 -1.02
N HIS A 274 -8.10 -7.87 -1.41
CA HIS A 274 -6.94 -8.76 -1.45
C HIS A 274 -5.67 -7.94 -1.20
N CYS A 275 -4.51 -8.59 -0.97
CA CYS A 275 -3.24 -7.90 -0.65
C CYS A 275 -2.76 -6.89 -1.72
N GLY A 276 -3.30 -6.96 -2.95
CA GLY A 276 -3.03 -5.98 -4.02
C GLY A 276 -3.88 -4.71 -3.91
N ASN A 277 -5.05 -4.80 -3.25
CA ASN A 277 -5.99 -3.70 -3.05
C ASN A 277 -5.81 -2.98 -1.71
N ILE A 278 -4.69 -3.25 -1.03
CA ILE A 278 -4.27 -2.58 0.20
C ILE A 278 -2.91 -1.93 -0.07
N MET A 279 -2.85 -0.62 0.02
CA MET A 279 -1.68 0.17 -0.38
C MET A 279 -1.14 1.05 0.75
N PHE A 280 0.14 1.39 0.68
CA PHE A 280 0.81 2.30 1.60
C PHE A 280 0.89 3.70 0.99
N GLY A 281 0.38 4.69 1.72
CA GLY A 281 0.58 6.10 1.41
C GLY A 281 1.86 6.67 2.03
N ALA A 282 2.10 7.95 1.79
CA ALA A 282 3.16 8.71 2.46
C ALA A 282 2.99 8.69 4.00
N PRO A 283 4.08 8.80 4.77
CA PRO A 283 3.98 9.08 6.21
C PRO A 283 3.21 10.38 6.43
N ASP A 284 2.05 10.30 7.08
CA ASP A 284 1.23 11.46 7.38
C ASP A 284 1.42 11.90 8.83
N ARG A 285 2.02 13.08 9.02
CA ARG A 285 2.24 13.63 10.37
C ARG A 285 1.04 14.40 10.91
N ARG A 286 -0.08 14.44 10.18
CA ARG A 286 -1.31 15.11 10.64
C ARG A 286 -2.04 14.31 11.72
N PHE A 287 -1.89 12.99 11.72
CA PHE A 287 -2.55 12.10 12.64
C PHE A 287 -1.50 11.34 13.44
N ASP A 288 -1.65 11.34 14.76
CA ASP A 288 -0.67 10.71 15.64
C ASP A 288 -0.54 9.20 15.38
N GLU A 289 -1.63 8.55 14.96
CA GLU A 289 -1.64 7.13 14.58
C GLU A 289 -0.78 6.79 13.34
N HIS A 290 -0.46 7.78 12.49
CA HIS A 290 0.41 7.60 11.30
C HIS A 290 1.80 8.21 11.50
N ARG A 291 2.10 8.70 12.70
CA ARG A 291 3.42 9.25 13.01
C ARG A 291 4.52 8.18 12.91
N PHE A 292 4.16 6.94 13.21
CA PHE A 292 5.08 5.82 13.38
C PHE A 292 5.12 4.87 12.17
N ALA A 293 3.98 4.65 11.53
CA ALA A 293 3.82 3.76 10.38
C ALA A 293 3.20 4.52 9.20
N PRO A 294 3.51 4.15 7.93
CA PRO A 294 2.82 4.72 6.78
C PRO A 294 1.32 4.41 6.86
N VAL A 295 0.49 5.34 6.38
CA VAL A 295 -0.96 5.13 6.30
C VAL A 295 -1.24 3.96 5.34
N VAL A 296 -2.08 3.02 5.79
CA VAL A 296 -2.58 1.93 4.94
C VAL A 296 -3.96 2.32 4.42
N LYS A 297 -4.18 2.19 3.11
CA LYS A 297 -5.44 2.55 2.46
C LYS A 297 -6.00 1.44 1.59
N PHE A 298 -7.32 1.34 1.53
CA PHE A 298 -8.00 0.48 0.55
C PHE A 298 -8.18 1.19 -0.79
N ILE A 299 -8.05 0.43 -1.87
CA ILE A 299 -8.26 0.84 -3.25
C ILE A 299 -9.24 -0.11 -3.94
N ASP A 300 -9.71 0.23 -5.14
CA ASP A 300 -10.48 -0.65 -6.02
C ASP A 300 -11.85 -1.10 -5.47
N LEU A 301 -12.77 -0.14 -5.36
CA LEU A 301 -14.16 -0.37 -4.92
C LEU A 301 -15.10 -0.83 -6.05
N GLY A 302 -14.56 -1.42 -7.12
CA GLY A 302 -15.35 -1.83 -8.30
C GLY A 302 -16.41 -2.87 -8.00
N ALA A 303 -16.12 -3.78 -7.05
CA ALA A 303 -17.04 -4.83 -6.60
C ALA A 303 -17.84 -4.48 -5.34
N ALA A 304 -17.62 -3.31 -4.74
CA ALA A 304 -18.20 -2.97 -3.44
C ALA A 304 -19.74 -2.96 -3.50
N GLU A 305 -20.37 -3.40 -2.41
CA GLU A 305 -21.82 -3.57 -2.32
C GLU A 305 -22.36 -3.46 -0.88
N ASP A 306 -23.65 -3.12 -0.75
CA ASP A 306 -24.34 -2.90 0.54
C ASP A 306 -25.04 -4.18 1.05
N ARG A 307 -24.28 -5.28 1.28
CA ARG A 307 -24.87 -6.58 1.69
C ARG A 307 -24.18 -7.39 2.79
N GLY A 308 -22.98 -7.02 3.26
CA GLY A 308 -22.24 -7.85 4.23
C GLY A 308 -21.94 -7.20 5.59
N GLY A 309 -21.90 -5.86 5.62
CA GLY A 309 -21.68 -5.08 6.84
C GLY A 309 -20.30 -5.23 7.49
N PRO A 310 -20.13 -4.61 8.68
CA PRO A 310 -18.83 -4.46 9.31
C PRO A 310 -18.14 -5.78 9.68
N GLN A 311 -18.91 -6.80 10.06
CA GLN A 311 -18.35 -8.07 10.53
C GLN A 311 -17.66 -8.87 9.43
N LEU A 312 -18.15 -8.79 8.19
CA LEU A 312 -17.49 -9.42 7.05
C LEU A 312 -16.21 -8.67 6.67
N ASN A 313 -16.23 -7.34 6.71
CA ASN A 313 -15.01 -6.55 6.51
C ASN A 313 -13.97 -6.85 7.59
N LEU A 314 -14.39 -6.97 8.86
CA LEU A 314 -13.49 -7.28 9.98
C LEU A 314 -12.82 -8.65 9.82
N GLU A 315 -13.59 -9.67 9.41
CA GLU A 315 -13.05 -10.99 9.08
C GLU A 315 -11.98 -10.88 7.98
N HIS A 316 -12.28 -10.22 6.86
CA HIS A 316 -11.34 -10.07 5.76
C HIS A 316 -10.04 -9.37 6.17
N VAL A 317 -10.12 -8.26 6.91
CA VAL A 317 -8.89 -7.57 7.36
C VAL A 317 -8.08 -8.38 8.35
N SER A 318 -8.74 -9.22 9.15
CA SER A 318 -8.07 -10.14 10.08
C SER A 318 -7.35 -11.27 9.33
N ILE A 319 -7.90 -11.73 8.20
CA ILE A 319 -7.19 -12.67 7.30
C ILE A 319 -5.91 -12.03 6.76
N PHE A 320 -5.93 -10.74 6.37
CA PHE A 320 -4.70 -10.07 5.92
C PHE A 320 -3.66 -9.89 7.01
N MET A 321 -4.07 -9.82 8.28
CA MET A 321 -3.12 -9.91 9.40
C MET A 321 -2.46 -11.29 9.45
N ILE A 322 -3.21 -12.37 9.22
CA ILE A 322 -2.61 -13.71 9.08
C ILE A 322 -1.63 -13.74 7.91
N CYS A 323 -1.95 -13.13 6.76
CA CYS A 323 -1.04 -13.06 5.62
C CYS A 323 0.29 -12.39 5.97
N LEU A 324 0.24 -11.25 6.68
CA LEU A 324 1.42 -10.51 7.11
C LEU A 324 2.25 -11.28 8.14
N ILE A 325 1.62 -11.93 9.12
CA ILE A 325 2.30 -12.69 10.17
C ILE A 325 2.98 -13.93 9.59
N THR A 326 2.28 -14.64 8.71
CA THR A 326 2.73 -15.91 8.14
C THR A 326 3.62 -15.75 6.91
N ASN A 327 3.74 -14.52 6.39
CA ASN A 327 4.33 -14.24 5.09
C ASN A 327 3.71 -15.11 3.97
N ASN A 328 2.43 -15.43 4.07
CA ASN A 328 1.68 -16.25 3.11
C ASN A 328 0.52 -15.43 2.52
N LYS A 329 0.50 -15.28 1.20
CA LYS A 329 -0.55 -14.52 0.49
C LYS A 329 -1.88 -15.26 0.46
N GLU A 330 -1.85 -16.58 0.63
CA GLU A 330 -3.01 -17.48 0.59
C GLU A 330 -2.98 -18.37 1.82
N PRO A 331 -3.23 -17.82 3.02
CA PRO A 331 -3.29 -18.61 4.23
C PRO A 331 -4.48 -19.58 4.16
N ASP A 332 -4.34 -20.76 4.76
CA ASP A 332 -5.49 -21.66 4.94
C ASP A 332 -6.48 -21.03 5.91
N ILE A 333 -7.63 -20.62 5.37
CA ILE A 333 -8.77 -20.06 6.10
C ILE A 333 -9.97 -21.03 6.13
N THR A 334 -9.79 -22.22 5.56
CA THR A 334 -10.84 -23.23 5.49
C THR A 334 -10.83 -24.13 6.72
N THR A 335 -9.64 -24.39 7.25
CA THR A 335 -9.45 -25.20 8.45
C THR A 335 -9.73 -24.38 9.71
N THR A 336 -10.65 -24.88 10.53
CA THR A 336 -10.98 -24.30 11.83
C THR A 336 -10.37 -25.10 12.97
N THR A 337 -9.86 -24.42 13.99
CA THR A 337 -9.34 -25.03 15.22
C THR A 337 -10.12 -24.49 16.42
N MET A 338 -10.32 -25.33 17.44
CA MET A 338 -10.87 -24.88 18.73
C MET A 338 -9.78 -24.17 19.54
N TYR A 339 -10.04 -22.92 19.93
CA TYR A 339 -9.12 -22.10 20.72
C TYR A 339 -9.90 -21.23 21.70
N ASN A 340 -9.58 -21.33 23.00
CA ASN A 340 -10.31 -20.63 24.08
C ASN A 340 -11.84 -20.76 23.92
N ASP A 341 -12.32 -21.99 23.79
CA ASP A 341 -13.73 -22.36 23.60
C ASP A 341 -14.41 -21.79 22.34
N THR A 342 -13.63 -21.25 21.39
CA THR A 342 -14.11 -20.67 20.15
C THR A 342 -13.55 -21.44 18.94
N SER A 343 -14.41 -21.88 18.03
CA SER A 343 -13.99 -22.37 16.71
C SER A 343 -13.53 -21.18 15.86
N THR A 344 -12.29 -21.21 15.38
CA THR A 344 -11.67 -20.08 14.67
C THR A 344 -10.87 -20.51 13.44
N LYS A 345 -10.83 -19.65 12.42
CA LYS A 345 -10.03 -19.81 11.20
C LYS A 345 -8.56 -19.42 11.37
N ALA A 346 -8.14 -18.97 12.55
CA ALA A 346 -6.76 -18.55 12.83
C ALA A 346 -5.75 -19.72 12.97
N THR A 347 -6.08 -20.92 12.47
CA THR A 347 -5.31 -22.18 12.62
C THR A 347 -3.82 -22.02 12.34
N ALA A 348 -3.44 -21.20 11.36
CA ALA A 348 -2.06 -21.00 10.96
C ALA A 348 -1.15 -20.41 12.06
N ILE A 349 -1.71 -19.66 13.02
CA ILE A 349 -0.95 -18.97 14.09
C ILE A 349 -1.23 -19.53 15.49
N LEU A 350 -1.97 -20.63 15.57
CA LEU A 350 -2.39 -21.26 16.83
C LEU A 350 -1.68 -22.61 17.04
N PRO A 351 -1.59 -23.12 18.29
CA PRO A 351 -1.00 -24.43 18.54
C PRO A 351 -1.66 -25.54 17.71
N PRO A 352 -0.89 -26.49 17.15
CA PRO A 352 0.57 -26.64 17.29
C PRO A 352 1.41 -25.82 16.28
N ASN A 353 0.79 -25.06 15.37
CA ASN A 353 1.46 -24.32 14.29
C ASN A 353 2.18 -23.05 14.76
N ASP A 354 1.81 -22.53 15.93
CA ASP A 354 2.35 -21.31 16.52
C ASP A 354 3.85 -21.34 16.83
N LYS A 355 4.47 -22.53 16.86
CA LYS A 355 5.91 -22.72 17.04
C LYS A 355 6.75 -21.91 16.04
N LYS A 356 6.25 -21.66 14.83
CA LYS A 356 6.93 -20.85 13.80
C LYS A 356 6.82 -19.33 14.06
N TYR A 357 5.91 -18.93 14.95
CA TYR A 357 5.51 -17.55 15.20
C TYR A 357 5.59 -17.22 16.70
N GLN A 358 6.59 -17.74 17.40
CA GLN A 358 6.79 -17.49 18.85
C GLN A 358 7.03 -16.02 19.18
N GLN A 359 7.48 -15.24 18.20
CA GLN A 359 7.69 -13.80 18.29
C GLN A 359 6.40 -12.97 18.15
N LEU A 360 5.29 -13.59 17.76
CA LEU A 360 4.00 -12.92 17.67
C LEU A 360 3.49 -12.56 19.06
N ASP A 361 3.06 -11.31 19.24
CA ASP A 361 2.40 -10.82 20.45
C ASP A 361 1.22 -11.73 20.82
N PRO A 362 1.24 -12.39 21.99
CA PRO A 362 0.15 -13.27 22.41
C PRO A 362 -1.21 -12.57 22.41
N ASP A 363 -1.27 -11.28 22.77
CA ASP A 363 -2.53 -10.53 22.76
C ASP A 363 -3.06 -10.33 21.34
N LEU A 364 -2.16 -10.10 20.37
CA LEU A 364 -2.55 -9.98 18.96
C LEU A 364 -3.04 -11.33 18.42
N ARG A 365 -2.36 -12.42 18.77
CA ARG A 365 -2.74 -13.79 18.41
C ARG A 365 -4.15 -14.12 18.92
N ASP A 366 -4.39 -13.89 20.20
CA ASP A 366 -5.68 -14.15 20.84
C ASP A 366 -6.78 -13.27 20.25
N PHE A 367 -6.47 -12.01 19.96
CA PHE A 367 -7.43 -11.09 19.39
C PHE A 367 -7.80 -11.46 17.94
N LEU A 368 -6.83 -11.85 17.12
CA LEU A 368 -7.08 -12.33 15.76
C LEU A 368 -7.88 -13.64 15.75
N ALA A 369 -7.64 -14.54 16.70
CA ALA A 369 -8.43 -15.76 16.85
C ALA A 369 -9.92 -15.43 17.10
N ARG A 370 -10.22 -14.41 17.92
CA ARG A 370 -11.61 -13.93 18.13
C ARG A 370 -12.18 -13.24 16.89
N CYS A 371 -11.41 -12.39 16.21
CA CYS A 371 -11.86 -11.74 14.97
C CYS A 371 -12.17 -12.74 13.84
N LEU A 372 -11.51 -13.90 13.86
CA LEU A 372 -11.68 -14.99 12.90
C LEU A 372 -12.56 -16.14 13.42
N ALA A 373 -13.36 -15.89 14.46
CA ALA A 373 -14.33 -16.87 14.94
C ALA A 373 -15.28 -17.30 13.81
N SER A 374 -15.52 -18.61 13.71
CA SER A 374 -16.42 -19.22 12.73
C SER A 374 -17.84 -18.65 12.86
N GLU A 375 -18.27 -18.46 14.10
CA GLU A 375 -19.57 -17.87 14.44
C GLU A 375 -19.47 -16.36 14.54
N VAL A 376 -20.29 -15.64 13.75
CA VAL A 376 -20.22 -14.17 13.64
C VAL A 376 -20.46 -13.45 14.97
N TYR A 377 -21.32 -13.99 15.84
CA TYR A 377 -21.62 -13.40 17.14
C TYR A 377 -20.49 -13.54 18.17
N ASN A 378 -19.51 -14.42 17.92
CA ASN A 378 -18.30 -14.54 18.74
C ASN A 378 -17.21 -13.55 18.31
N ARG A 379 -17.40 -12.83 17.20
CA ARG A 379 -16.47 -11.81 16.73
C ARG A 379 -16.69 -10.50 17.49
N PRO A 380 -15.62 -9.77 17.84
CA PRO A 380 -15.75 -8.44 18.42
C PRO A 380 -16.47 -7.51 17.44
N ASN A 381 -17.17 -6.51 17.96
CA ASN A 381 -17.73 -5.45 17.12
C ASN A 381 -16.65 -4.39 16.79
N LEU A 382 -16.94 -3.46 15.88
CA LEU A 382 -15.96 -2.43 15.48
C LEU A 382 -15.52 -1.53 16.64
N GLN A 383 -16.39 -1.24 17.61
CA GLN A 383 -16.06 -0.40 18.76
C GLN A 383 -15.04 -1.11 19.66
N GLU A 384 -15.35 -2.35 20.06
CA GLU A 384 -14.43 -3.20 20.83
C GLU A 384 -13.09 -3.37 20.10
N THR A 385 -13.14 -3.54 18.78
CA THR A 385 -11.95 -3.73 17.95
C THR A 385 -11.05 -2.50 17.95
N LEU A 386 -11.61 -1.31 17.72
CA LEU A 386 -10.85 -0.06 17.78
C LEU A 386 -10.25 0.14 19.16
N GLU A 387 -11.04 0.01 20.22
CA GLU A 387 -10.59 0.20 21.60
C GLU A 387 -9.45 -0.75 21.96
N THR A 388 -9.55 -2.02 21.55
CA THR A 388 -8.52 -3.04 21.79
C THR A 388 -7.21 -2.65 21.09
N ILE A 389 -7.26 -2.30 19.81
CA ILE A 389 -6.07 -1.96 19.02
C ILE A 389 -5.46 -0.63 19.49
N GLU A 390 -6.27 0.39 19.77
CA GLU A 390 -5.80 1.68 20.29
C GLU A 390 -5.15 1.52 21.66
N ASN A 391 -5.69 0.64 22.52
CA ASN A 391 -5.07 0.31 23.79
C ASN A 391 -3.73 -0.41 23.60
N ALA A 392 -3.66 -1.38 22.68
CA ALA A 392 -2.41 -2.07 22.35
C ALA A 392 -1.35 -1.06 21.87
N LEU A 393 -1.67 -0.17 20.93
CA LEU A 393 -0.72 0.83 20.42
C LEU A 393 -0.25 1.83 21.48
N ARG A 394 -1.08 2.13 22.47
CA ARG A 394 -0.73 3.01 23.59
C ARG A 394 0.14 2.32 24.65
N THR A 395 0.01 1.01 24.81
CA THR A 395 0.62 0.27 25.93
C THR A 395 1.78 -0.63 25.53
N LYS A 396 1.81 -1.13 24.29
CA LYS A 396 2.86 -2.00 23.76
C LYS A 396 4.08 -1.18 23.35
N THR A 397 4.99 -1.02 24.30
CA THR A 397 6.33 -0.42 24.08
C THR A 397 7.37 -1.53 23.90
N PRO A 398 8.60 -1.24 23.42
CA PRO A 398 9.64 -2.25 23.25
C PRO A 398 9.88 -3.09 24.53
N GLU A 399 9.75 -2.46 25.70
CA GLU A 399 9.96 -3.08 27.01
C GLU A 399 8.87 -4.09 27.40
N THR A 400 7.72 -4.07 26.71
CA THR A 400 6.64 -5.05 26.93
C THR A 400 6.90 -6.40 26.27
N PHE A 401 7.89 -6.47 25.37
CA PHE A 401 8.23 -7.68 24.65
C PHE A 401 9.39 -8.43 25.31
N PRO A 402 9.46 -9.76 25.16
CA PRO A 402 10.61 -10.55 25.64
C PRO A 402 11.95 -10.01 25.13
N PHE A 403 13.01 -10.22 25.91
CA PHE A 403 14.36 -9.67 25.63
C PHE A 403 14.88 -9.99 24.22
N ASN A 404 14.54 -11.15 23.66
CA ASN A 404 14.95 -11.57 22.32
C ASN A 404 14.14 -10.91 21.18
N ILE A 405 13.02 -10.24 21.49
CA ILE A 405 12.10 -9.59 20.52
C ILE A 405 12.16 -8.07 20.67
N ALA A 406 12.31 -7.56 21.90
CA ALA A 406 12.34 -6.13 22.23
C ALA A 406 13.25 -5.29 21.30
N PRO A 407 14.47 -5.73 20.90
CA PRO A 407 15.32 -4.95 20.00
C PRO A 407 14.67 -4.64 18.64
N SER A 408 13.86 -5.56 18.09
CA SER A 408 13.15 -5.33 16.81
C SER A 408 11.91 -4.45 16.94
N GLU A 409 11.43 -4.22 18.17
CA GLU A 409 10.24 -3.41 18.44
C GLU A 409 10.59 -1.94 18.74
N THR A 410 11.87 -1.58 18.79
CA THR A 410 12.31 -0.19 18.98
C THR A 410 11.91 0.71 17.80
N ASP A 411 11.74 2.00 18.06
CA ASP A 411 11.35 2.96 17.02
C ASP A 411 12.37 3.02 15.88
N ASP A 412 13.67 2.94 16.19
CA ASP A 412 14.75 2.93 15.20
C ASP A 412 14.77 1.63 14.39
N ALA A 413 14.54 0.47 15.02
CA ALA A 413 14.45 -0.80 14.30
C ALA A 413 13.26 -0.83 13.34
N ILE A 414 12.09 -0.35 13.78
CA ILE A 414 10.89 -0.29 12.94
C ILE A 414 11.06 0.71 11.80
N LYS A 415 11.69 1.86 12.06
CA LYS A 415 12.04 2.82 11.01
C LYS A 415 13.01 2.21 10.00
N GLY A 416 14.03 1.48 10.45
CA GLY A 416 14.95 0.76 9.58
C GLY A 416 14.26 -0.32 8.74
N PHE A 417 13.32 -1.04 9.35
CA PHE A 417 12.46 -2.03 8.67
C PHE A 417 11.64 -1.39 7.56
N LEU A 418 10.91 -0.30 7.86
CA LEU A 418 10.10 0.44 6.90
C LEU A 418 10.97 1.06 5.80
N GLN A 419 12.11 1.64 6.15
CA GLN A 419 13.06 2.18 5.19
C GLN A 419 13.48 1.12 4.17
N LYS A 420 13.87 -0.07 4.65
CA LYS A 420 14.32 -1.18 3.80
C LYS A 420 13.20 -1.80 2.95
N LEU A 421 12.03 -2.05 3.53
CA LEU A 421 10.98 -2.86 2.86
C LEU A 421 9.90 -2.04 2.19
N VAL A 422 9.74 -0.76 2.55
CA VAL A 422 8.68 0.11 2.05
C VAL A 422 9.27 1.25 1.21
N TYR A 423 10.19 2.04 1.77
CA TYR A 423 10.64 3.31 1.14
C TYR A 423 11.76 3.16 0.10
N ASP A 424 12.80 2.36 0.37
CA ASP A 424 13.95 2.16 -0.55
C ASP A 424 13.78 0.97 -1.47
N ALA A 425 12.62 0.32 -1.42
CA ALA A 425 12.52 -1.05 -1.85
C ALA A 425 12.42 -1.23 -3.38
N ASP A 426 12.31 -0.13 -4.14
CA ASP A 426 12.45 -0.13 -5.60
C ASP A 426 13.89 0.23 -6.04
N ASP A 427 14.74 0.74 -5.14
CA ASP A 427 16.17 1.04 -5.41
C ASP A 427 17.08 -0.18 -5.12
N ILE A 428 16.56 -1.21 -4.44
CA ILE A 428 17.26 -2.46 -4.10
C ILE A 428 16.85 -3.59 -5.05
N LEU A 429 16.76 -3.31 -6.35
CA LEU A 429 16.80 -4.39 -7.33
C LEU A 429 18.25 -4.88 -7.39
N PRO A 430 18.58 -6.13 -6.98
CA PRO A 430 19.91 -6.65 -7.25
C PRO A 430 20.16 -6.60 -8.75
N GLU A 431 21.39 -6.22 -9.13
CA GLU A 431 21.89 -6.38 -10.49
C GLU A 431 21.80 -7.87 -10.86
N GLU A 432 20.77 -8.20 -11.63
CA GLU A 432 20.42 -9.52 -12.15
C GLU A 432 19.97 -10.61 -11.14
N PRO A 433 18.90 -11.38 -11.45
CA PRO A 433 18.61 -12.60 -10.72
C PRO A 433 19.72 -13.62 -10.99
N PHE A 434 20.35 -14.12 -9.93
CA PHE A 434 21.20 -15.31 -9.99
C PHE A 434 20.30 -16.52 -10.32
N TYR A 435 19.99 -16.69 -11.60
CA TYR A 435 19.48 -17.94 -12.15
C TYR A 435 20.61 -18.96 -12.09
N SER A 436 20.68 -19.75 -11.02
CA SER A 436 21.37 -21.03 -11.04
C SER A 436 20.31 -22.13 -11.01
N ASP A 437 19.99 -22.64 -12.21
CA ASP A 437 19.42 -23.96 -12.50
C ASP A 437 18.62 -24.65 -11.37
N GLY A 438 17.36 -24.27 -11.25
CA GLY A 438 16.26 -25.25 -11.20
C GLY A 438 16.25 -26.31 -10.10
N ARG A 439 16.89 -26.09 -8.94
CA ARG A 439 16.71 -26.95 -7.77
C ARG A 439 16.36 -26.13 -6.54
N TRP A 440 15.11 -26.29 -6.11
CA TRP A 440 14.68 -25.96 -4.76
C TRP A 440 15.46 -26.86 -3.80
N TRP A 441 16.09 -26.28 -2.79
CA TRP A 441 16.59 -27.04 -1.65
C TRP A 441 15.38 -27.48 -0.83
N GLU A 442 14.99 -28.75 -0.97
CA GLU A 442 14.14 -29.43 0.02
C GLU A 442 14.96 -29.53 1.31
N TYR A 443 14.51 -28.84 2.36
CA TYR A 443 14.96 -29.12 3.71
C TYR A 443 14.43 -30.50 4.09
N GLY A 444 15.35 -31.42 4.35
CA GLY A 444 15.06 -32.83 4.59
C GLY A 444 14.09 -33.06 5.75
N GLU A 445 13.02 -33.78 5.44
CA GLU A 445 12.30 -34.61 6.38
C GLU A 445 13.18 -35.85 6.66
N GLU A 446 13.77 -35.94 7.84
CA GLU A 446 14.24 -37.22 8.37
C GLU A 446 13.02 -37.96 8.91
N GLU A 447 12.47 -38.87 8.10
CA GLU A 447 11.57 -39.91 8.58
C GLU A 447 12.37 -41.04 9.23
N ASP A 448 12.08 -41.22 10.52
CA ASP A 448 12.34 -42.42 11.30
C ASP A 448 11.71 -43.67 10.67
N GLY A 449 12.48 -44.76 10.59
CA GLY A 449 11.90 -46.11 10.69
C GLY A 449 12.56 -47.22 9.87
N GLY A 450 13.34 -48.08 10.52
CA GLY A 450 13.66 -49.41 10.00
C GLY A 450 14.76 -50.17 10.77
N PRO A 451 14.46 -51.28 11.46
CA PRO A 451 15.38 -51.94 12.38
C PRO A 451 16.23 -53.02 11.69
N GLY A 452 17.48 -53.19 12.14
CA GLY A 452 18.23 -54.42 11.93
C GLY A 452 19.75 -54.29 11.96
N GLY A 453 20.41 -55.11 12.79
CA GLY A 453 21.74 -55.64 12.47
C GLY A 453 22.94 -55.07 13.23
N SER A 454 23.26 -55.72 14.36
CA SER A 454 24.60 -56.17 14.78
C SER A 454 25.86 -55.57 14.14
N GLY A 455 26.82 -55.14 14.97
CA GLY A 455 28.25 -55.26 14.62
C GLY A 455 29.19 -54.15 15.11
N SER A 456 29.79 -54.38 16.28
CA SER A 456 31.20 -54.11 16.68
C SER A 456 32.04 -52.96 16.06
N HIS A 457 32.63 -52.18 16.98
CA HIS A 457 33.98 -51.58 17.02
C HIS A 457 34.43 -50.56 15.97
N GLY A 458 34.78 -49.35 16.44
CA GLY A 458 35.75 -48.49 15.76
C GLY A 458 35.77 -47.01 16.21
N ALA A 459 36.76 -46.67 17.04
CA ALA A 459 37.43 -45.37 17.24
C ALA A 459 36.68 -44.02 17.07
N ALA A 460 36.65 -43.25 18.16
CA ALA A 460 36.23 -41.85 18.19
C ALA A 460 37.32 -40.89 17.66
N PRO A 461 36.97 -39.83 16.90
CA PRO A 461 37.81 -38.66 16.74
C PRO A 461 37.47 -37.58 17.78
N THR A 462 38.53 -37.06 18.39
CA THR A 462 38.58 -35.95 19.35
C THR A 462 37.99 -34.65 18.79
N GLN A 463 37.13 -34.00 19.58
CA GLN A 463 36.65 -32.64 19.31
C GLN A 463 37.71 -31.58 19.63
N PRO A 464 37.85 -30.50 18.83
CA PRO A 464 38.58 -29.31 19.23
C PRO A 464 37.72 -28.46 20.19
N GLY A 465 38.32 -28.00 21.28
CA GLY A 465 37.68 -27.14 22.28
C GLY A 465 37.38 -25.72 21.76
N PRO A 466 36.60 -24.93 22.53
CA PRO A 466 36.10 -23.63 22.08
C PRO A 466 37.20 -22.56 22.05
N GLU A 467 37.21 -21.75 20.99
CA GLU A 467 38.04 -20.55 20.88
C GLU A 467 37.60 -19.45 21.87
N PRO A 468 38.53 -18.64 22.41
CA PRO A 468 38.20 -17.52 23.29
C PRO A 468 37.61 -16.33 22.52
N PRO A 469 36.81 -15.46 23.17
CA PRO A 469 36.19 -14.32 22.52
C PRO A 469 37.21 -13.23 22.14
N PRO A 470 36.98 -12.48 21.05
CA PRO A 470 37.90 -11.45 20.59
C PRO A 470 37.90 -10.24 21.51
N THR A 471 39.08 -9.70 21.78
CA THR A 471 39.31 -8.47 22.55
C THR A 471 39.05 -7.21 21.71
N ASP A 472 38.68 -6.14 22.42
CA ASP A 472 38.11 -4.86 21.94
C ASP A 472 38.99 -3.97 21.03
N GLU A 473 40.04 -4.49 20.40
CA GLU A 473 41.01 -3.68 19.64
C GLU A 473 40.71 -3.55 18.14
N HIS A 474 39.61 -4.15 17.65
CA HIS A 474 39.28 -4.17 16.21
C HIS A 474 38.24 -3.14 15.73
N ALA A 475 37.67 -2.32 16.62
CA ALA A 475 36.69 -1.29 16.23
C ALA A 475 37.33 0.01 15.69
N GLY A 476 38.56 0.34 16.09
CA GLY A 476 39.23 1.60 15.71
C GLY A 476 39.72 1.67 14.26
N ASN A 477 40.01 0.53 13.63
CA ASN A 477 40.64 0.51 12.30
C ASN A 477 39.65 0.57 11.13
N ARG A 478 38.37 0.23 11.32
CA ARG A 478 37.37 0.26 10.24
C ARG A 478 36.81 1.66 9.95
N LEU A 479 36.76 2.55 10.95
CA LEU A 479 36.27 3.93 10.77
C LEU A 479 37.29 4.79 10.00
N THR A 480 38.58 4.56 10.23
CA THR A 480 39.68 5.24 9.53
C THR A 480 39.77 4.82 8.06
N GLU A 481 39.51 3.54 7.76
CA GLU A 481 39.49 3.04 6.38
C GLU A 481 38.27 3.57 5.60
N PHE A 482 37.11 3.71 6.26
CA PHE A 482 35.89 4.28 5.67
C PHE A 482 36.06 5.78 5.34
N LEU A 483 36.66 6.56 6.23
CA LEU A 483 36.88 8.00 6.02
C LEU A 483 37.97 8.30 4.97
N THR A 484 38.90 7.38 4.75
CA THR A 484 39.95 7.53 3.73
C THR A 484 39.40 7.30 2.32
N ARG A 485 38.39 6.43 2.16
CA ARG A 485 37.72 6.20 0.87
C ARG A 485 36.80 7.34 0.40
N LEU A 486 36.33 8.19 1.32
CA LEU A 486 35.49 9.36 0.99
C LEU A 486 36.28 10.58 0.47
N ARG A 487 37.62 10.51 0.39
CA ARG A 487 38.48 11.68 0.07
C ARG A 487 39.12 11.67 -1.32
N ILE A 488 38.82 10.71 -2.18
CA ILE A 488 39.34 10.67 -3.55
C ILE A 488 38.19 10.94 -4.53
N GLY A 489 38.10 12.19 -4.98
CA GLY A 489 37.09 12.62 -5.94
C GLY A 489 36.96 14.14 -5.98
N GLY A 490 38.08 14.83 -6.23
CA GLY A 490 38.05 16.27 -6.51
C GLY A 490 37.72 16.52 -7.98
N ASP A 491 36.73 17.35 -8.26
CA ASP A 491 36.94 18.49 -9.16
C ASP A 491 35.95 19.64 -8.91
N ARG A 492 36.43 20.85 -9.21
CA ARG A 492 36.06 22.12 -8.54
C ARG A 492 34.85 22.84 -9.14
N GLY A 493 34.07 23.49 -8.27
CA GLY A 493 33.21 24.65 -8.56
C GLY A 493 32.94 25.45 -7.27
N PRO A 494 32.84 26.80 -7.31
CA PRO A 494 32.89 27.62 -6.09
C PRO A 494 31.60 27.51 -5.27
N ILE A 495 31.73 27.08 -4.02
CA ILE A 495 30.62 27.03 -3.06
C ILE A 495 30.32 28.44 -2.53
N ASN A 496 29.04 28.81 -2.65
CA ASN A 496 28.44 30.03 -2.15
C ASN A 496 28.45 30.04 -0.59
N THR A 497 29.20 30.96 0.01
CA THR A 497 29.62 31.00 1.42
C THR A 497 28.54 31.39 2.46
N LYS A 498 27.26 31.18 2.18
CA LYS A 498 26.18 31.49 3.15
C LYS A 498 25.58 30.30 3.90
N LEU A 499 25.85 29.06 3.50
CA LEU A 499 25.29 27.87 4.19
C LEU A 499 26.26 27.21 5.21
N GLY A 500 27.57 27.45 5.10
CA GLY A 500 28.59 26.81 5.95
C GLY A 500 28.72 27.36 7.38
N ARG A 501 28.05 28.47 7.72
CA ARG A 501 28.14 29.09 9.07
C ARG A 501 27.00 28.72 10.02
N ARG A 502 26.02 27.90 9.60
CA ARG A 502 24.93 27.43 10.49
C ARG A 502 25.08 25.99 10.98
N ALA A 503 25.98 25.19 10.39
CA ALA A 503 26.15 23.78 10.76
C ALA A 503 27.22 23.55 11.85
N THR A 504 28.18 24.46 12.03
CA THR A 504 29.27 24.31 13.00
C THR A 504 28.98 24.93 14.38
N GLY A 505 27.88 25.67 14.53
CA GLY A 505 27.52 26.33 15.80
C GLY A 505 26.70 25.48 16.78
N ARG A 506 26.14 24.34 16.36
CA ARG A 506 25.31 23.47 17.23
C ARG A 506 25.97 22.16 17.67
N PHE A 507 27.15 21.85 17.15
CA PHE A 507 27.86 20.61 17.49
C PHE A 507 28.93 20.80 18.58
N VAL A 508 29.24 22.03 18.97
CA VAL A 508 30.29 22.34 19.97
C VAL A 508 29.72 22.56 21.38
N GLU A 509 28.41 22.82 21.54
CA GLU A 509 27.80 23.02 22.87
C GLU A 509 27.34 21.72 23.58
N THR A 510 27.23 20.59 22.87
CA THR A 510 26.75 19.32 23.47
C THR A 510 27.88 18.37 23.89
N ALA A 511 29.15 18.72 23.66
CA ALA A 511 30.30 17.85 23.95
C ALA A 511 31.19 18.33 25.13
N ILE A 512 30.86 19.44 25.80
CA ILE A 512 31.70 20.01 26.88
C ILE A 512 30.99 19.99 28.26
N GLY A 513 29.73 19.54 28.36
CA GLY A 513 28.95 19.56 29.62
C GLY A 513 28.95 18.29 30.48
N GLY A 514 29.79 17.28 30.18
CA GLY A 514 29.67 15.94 30.78
C GLY A 514 30.93 15.40 31.48
N PHE A 515 31.88 16.26 31.84
CA PHE A 515 33.01 15.92 32.71
C PHE A 515 33.08 17.02 33.78
N TRP A 516 33.17 16.63 35.05
CA TRP A 516 33.02 17.41 36.30
C TRP A 516 31.60 17.44 36.89
N THR A 517 31.15 16.31 37.44
CA THR A 517 30.86 16.07 38.88
C THR A 517 30.42 14.62 39.06
#